data_AF-A0A3D1VA25-F1
#
_entry.id   AF-A0A3D1VA25-F1
#
_cell.length_a   1.000
_cell.length_b   1.000
_cell.length_c   1.000
_cell.angle_alpha   90.00
_cell.angle_beta   90.00
_cell.angle_gamma   90.00
#
_symmetry.space_group_name_H-M   'P 1'
#
loop_
_entity.id
_entity.type
_entity.pdbx_description
1 polymer ?
#
loop_
_entity_poly.entity_id
_entity_poly.type
_entity_poly.pdbx_seq_one_letter_code
_entity_poly.pdbx_strand_id
1 'polypeptide(L)'
;KQLERRVSDGRVRDCHGDLRLSAVCFRNPGDICVYDCIEFNARFRYSDVAADIAFLAMDFDRQGRPDLGRRFVRQYVVASGDTGLLDIVGFYQCYRAFVRGKVESFQTAEPEIPAEQRGRAAERARHAFSLADQYTTQPCRLRLIVMAGLSGTGKSALAARLATGLGATVIASDVVRKALSGHAPTDRLSSDVGGGIYTAAQTERAYAAMLDEAERLLDAGTSVILDATFTRKRQRAAAHALA
;
A
#
# COMPACT_ATOMS: atom_id res chain seq x y z
N LYS A 1 1.70 -4.25 -23.93
CA LYS A 1 1.04 -5.43 -23.31
C LYS A 1 0.00 -5.07 -22.25
N GLN A 2 0.34 -4.50 -21.09
CA GLN A 2 -0.67 -4.16 -20.06
C GLN A 2 -1.64 -3.08 -20.53
N LEU A 3 -1.15 -1.95 -21.07
CA LEU A 3 -2.00 -0.87 -21.60
C LEU A 3 -2.93 -1.34 -22.73
N GLU A 4 -2.43 -2.14 -23.67
CA GLU A 4 -3.23 -2.73 -24.75
C GLU A 4 -4.37 -3.61 -24.21
N ARG A 5 -4.12 -4.41 -23.16
CA ARG A 5 -5.16 -5.21 -22.49
C ARG A 5 -6.23 -4.31 -21.88
N ARG A 6 -5.84 -3.20 -21.25
CA ARG A 6 -6.80 -2.28 -20.65
C ARG A 6 -7.69 -1.61 -21.71
N VAL A 7 -7.15 -1.36 -22.91
CA VAL A 7 -7.96 -0.95 -24.06
C VAL A 7 -8.92 -2.06 -24.50
N SER A 8 -8.45 -3.31 -24.67
CA SER A 8 -9.31 -4.42 -25.09
C SER A 8 -10.41 -4.76 -24.08
N ASP A 9 -10.12 -4.58 -22.79
CA ASP A 9 -11.05 -4.83 -21.69
C ASP A 9 -12.03 -3.65 -21.46
N GLY A 10 -12.00 -2.65 -22.35
CA GLY A 10 -12.91 -1.51 -22.29
C GLY A 10 -12.72 -0.63 -21.05
N ARG A 11 -11.48 -0.52 -20.54
CA ARG A 11 -11.14 0.29 -19.36
C ARG A 11 -10.88 1.77 -19.69
N VAL A 12 -10.78 2.12 -20.97
CA VAL A 12 -10.78 3.52 -21.41
C VAL A 12 -12.20 4.05 -21.35
N ARG A 13 -12.45 5.05 -20.50
CA ARG A 13 -13.78 5.62 -20.24
C ARG A 13 -13.70 7.15 -20.21
N ASP A 14 -14.88 7.76 -20.19
CA ASP A 14 -15.03 9.18 -19.90
C ASP A 14 -14.84 9.39 -18.40
N CYS A 15 -13.61 9.72 -17.98
CA CYS A 15 -13.21 9.79 -16.58
C CYS A 15 -13.29 11.23 -16.03
N HIS A 16 -12.67 11.52 -14.90
CA HIS A 16 -12.52 12.86 -14.35
C HIS A 16 -11.32 13.61 -14.95
N GLY A 17 -10.23 12.88 -15.23
CA GLY A 17 -8.99 13.40 -15.82
C GLY A 17 -8.05 14.11 -14.84
N ASP A 18 -8.57 14.51 -13.66
CA ASP A 18 -7.85 15.26 -12.62
C ASP A 18 -8.33 14.93 -11.19
N LEU A 19 -8.68 13.66 -10.94
CA LEU A 19 -9.27 13.23 -9.68
C LEU A 19 -8.25 13.29 -8.52
N ARG A 20 -8.38 14.32 -7.68
CA ARG A 20 -7.55 14.57 -6.48
C ARG A 20 -8.41 14.62 -5.22
N LEU A 21 -7.80 14.61 -4.04
CA LEU A 21 -8.55 14.73 -2.77
C LEU A 21 -9.34 16.03 -2.72
N SER A 22 -8.79 17.11 -3.27
CA SER A 22 -9.47 18.40 -3.35
C SER A 22 -10.71 18.41 -4.26
N ALA A 23 -10.90 17.38 -5.10
CA ALA A 23 -12.07 17.21 -5.96
C ALA A 23 -13.20 16.41 -5.29
N VAL A 24 -12.98 15.93 -4.05
CA VAL A 24 -13.94 15.11 -3.31
C VAL A 24 -14.47 15.90 -2.11
N CYS A 25 -15.77 16.16 -2.09
CA CYS A 25 -16.46 16.87 -1.01
C CYS A 25 -17.46 15.97 -0.31
N PHE A 26 -17.55 16.07 1.02
CA PHE A 26 -18.59 15.44 1.83
C PHE A 26 -19.64 16.49 2.15
N ARG A 27 -20.82 16.40 1.53
CA ARG A 27 -21.91 17.37 1.78
C ARG A 27 -22.67 17.05 3.06
N ASN A 28 -22.87 15.76 3.33
CA ASN A 28 -23.48 15.19 4.52
C ASN A 28 -22.81 13.84 4.83
N PRO A 29 -22.98 13.27 6.04
CA PRO A 29 -22.54 11.91 6.32
C PRO A 29 -23.11 10.93 5.28
N GLY A 30 -22.24 10.27 4.52
CA GLY A 30 -22.61 9.33 3.45
C GLY A 30 -22.92 9.96 2.08
N ASP A 31 -22.92 11.29 1.95
CA ASP A 31 -23.14 11.99 0.68
C ASP A 31 -21.82 12.58 0.16
N ILE A 32 -21.21 11.85 -0.77
CA ILE A 32 -19.94 12.19 -1.41
C ILE A 32 -20.23 12.81 -2.78
N CYS A 33 -19.70 14.01 -3.01
CA CYS A 33 -19.72 14.70 -4.29
C CYS A 33 -18.31 14.75 -4.87
N VAL A 34 -18.14 14.32 -6.12
CA VAL A 34 -16.90 14.49 -6.88
C VAL A 34 -17.13 15.58 -7.92
N TYR A 35 -16.33 16.63 -7.90
CA TYR A 35 -16.51 17.85 -8.70
C TYR A 35 -15.19 18.31 -9.34
N ASP A 36 -15.25 19.32 -10.21
CA ASP A 36 -14.07 19.87 -10.90
C ASP A 36 -13.43 18.90 -11.92
N CYS A 37 -14.28 18.14 -12.63
CA CYS A 37 -13.88 17.32 -13.76
C CYS A 37 -13.37 18.18 -14.92
N ILE A 38 -12.39 17.69 -15.69
CA ILE A 38 -11.92 18.42 -16.89
C ILE A 38 -13.00 18.38 -17.98
N GLU A 39 -13.66 19.52 -18.22
CA GLU A 39 -14.72 19.64 -19.23
C GLU A 39 -14.21 20.14 -20.59
N PHE A 40 -13.12 20.91 -20.60
CA PHE A 40 -12.66 21.65 -21.78
C PHE A 40 -11.82 20.82 -22.76
N ASN A 41 -11.34 19.63 -22.37
CA ASN A 41 -10.49 18.81 -23.23
C ASN A 41 -10.77 17.31 -23.06
N ALA A 42 -11.47 16.75 -24.05
CA ALA A 42 -11.81 15.33 -24.09
C ALA A 42 -10.56 14.42 -24.01
N ARG A 43 -9.41 14.83 -24.54
CA ARG A 43 -8.17 14.01 -24.48
C ARG A 43 -7.64 13.82 -23.06
N PHE A 44 -7.95 14.74 -22.14
CA PHE A 44 -7.59 14.57 -20.72
C PHE A 44 -8.63 13.77 -19.94
N ARG A 45 -9.87 13.73 -20.44
CA ARG A 45 -11.00 13.06 -19.80
C ARG A 45 -11.12 11.59 -20.21
N TYR A 46 -11.01 11.31 -21.50
CA TYR A 46 -11.04 9.96 -22.06
C TYR A 46 -9.71 9.24 -21.82
N SER A 47 -9.66 8.43 -20.76
CA SER A 47 -8.46 7.74 -20.33
C SER A 47 -8.78 6.42 -19.64
N ASP A 48 -7.76 5.64 -19.31
CA ASP A 48 -7.93 4.46 -18.47
C ASP A 48 -8.46 4.86 -17.09
N VAL A 49 -9.52 4.22 -16.62
CA VAL A 49 -10.04 4.43 -15.24
C VAL A 49 -8.96 4.29 -14.18
N ALA A 50 -7.98 3.40 -14.39
CA ALA A 50 -6.86 3.24 -13.46
C ALA A 50 -6.02 4.53 -13.30
N ALA A 51 -6.00 5.42 -14.30
CA ALA A 51 -5.26 6.68 -14.24
C ALA A 51 -5.85 7.68 -13.23
N ASP A 52 -7.17 7.69 -13.04
CA ASP A 52 -7.83 8.55 -12.06
C ASP A 52 -7.79 7.96 -10.66
N ILE A 53 -7.98 6.65 -10.55
CA ILE A 53 -7.84 5.93 -9.28
C ILE A 53 -6.41 6.06 -8.73
N ALA A 54 -5.41 5.91 -9.60
CA ALA A 54 -4.02 6.14 -9.26
C ALA A 54 -3.75 7.59 -8.87
N PHE A 55 -4.42 8.57 -9.49
CA PHE A 55 -4.22 9.97 -9.13
C PHE A 55 -4.72 10.25 -7.71
N LEU A 56 -5.93 9.80 -7.37
CA LEU A 56 -6.46 9.98 -6.02
C LEU A 56 -5.62 9.24 -4.98
N ALA A 57 -5.17 8.01 -5.30
CA ALA A 57 -4.28 7.24 -4.44
C ALA A 57 -2.92 7.93 -4.23
N MET A 58 -2.32 8.50 -5.28
CA MET A 58 -1.10 9.29 -5.19
C MET A 58 -1.29 10.54 -4.31
N ASP A 59 -2.46 11.18 -4.38
CA ASP A 59 -2.73 12.36 -3.58
C ASP A 59 -2.88 12.02 -2.07
N PHE A 60 -3.34 10.81 -1.73
CA PHE A 60 -3.25 10.30 -0.35
C PHE A 60 -1.80 10.15 0.12
N ASP A 61 -0.91 9.60 -0.73
CA ASP A 61 0.52 9.47 -0.42
C ASP A 61 1.14 10.85 -0.19
N ARG A 62 0.76 11.85 -0.99
CA ARG A 62 1.17 13.25 -0.84
C ARG A 62 0.70 13.90 0.47
N GLN A 63 -0.40 13.43 1.05
CA GLN A 63 -0.88 13.85 2.37
C GLN A 63 -0.31 12.98 3.51
N GLY A 64 0.65 12.10 3.22
CA GLY A 64 1.25 11.21 4.23
C GLY A 64 0.32 10.10 4.70
N ARG A 65 -0.70 9.74 3.90
CA ARG A 65 -1.69 8.69 4.21
C ARG A 65 -1.72 7.57 3.17
N PRO A 66 -0.59 6.90 2.89
CA PRO A 66 -0.54 5.82 1.92
C PRO A 66 -1.40 4.61 2.30
N ASP A 67 -1.71 4.46 3.59
CA ASP A 67 -2.66 3.48 4.10
C ASP A 67 -4.06 3.68 3.50
N LEU A 68 -4.53 4.93 3.43
CA LEU A 68 -5.83 5.26 2.84
C LEU A 68 -5.82 5.13 1.32
N GLY A 69 -4.74 5.53 0.65
CA GLY A 69 -4.59 5.37 -0.79
C GLY A 69 -4.65 3.89 -1.22
N ARG A 70 -3.93 3.02 -0.50
CA ARG A 70 -3.93 1.57 -0.76
C ARG A 70 -5.29 0.94 -0.46
N ARG A 71 -5.92 1.31 0.67
CA ARG A 71 -7.29 0.87 1.00
C ARG A 71 -8.28 1.30 -0.08
N PHE A 72 -8.21 2.54 -0.55
CA PHE A 72 -9.06 3.05 -1.62
C PHE A 72 -8.92 2.23 -2.90
N VAL A 73 -7.68 2.00 -3.36
CA VAL A 73 -7.41 1.17 -4.54
C VAL A 73 -8.00 -0.24 -4.38
N ARG A 74 -7.79 -0.88 -3.23
CA ARG A 74 -8.36 -2.22 -2.96
C ARG A 74 -9.88 -2.23 -3.03
N GLN A 75 -10.54 -1.29 -2.35
CA GLN A 75 -12.00 -1.20 -2.35
C GLN A 75 -12.55 -0.92 -3.74
N TYR A 76 -11.87 -0.11 -4.53
CA TYR A 76 -12.24 0.11 -5.93
C TYR A 76 -12.13 -1.18 -6.75
N VAL A 77 -11.04 -1.95 -6.60
CA VAL A 77 -10.86 -3.24 -7.30
C VAL A 77 -11.96 -4.23 -6.91
N VAL A 78 -12.30 -4.32 -5.62
CA VAL A 78 -13.41 -5.17 -5.13
C VAL A 78 -14.75 -4.75 -5.75
N ALA A 79 -15.06 -3.45 -5.74
CA ALA A 79 -16.33 -2.94 -6.25
C ALA A 79 -16.46 -3.03 -7.78
N SER A 80 -15.35 -2.84 -8.51
CA SER A 80 -15.33 -2.79 -9.98
C SER A 80 -15.00 -4.12 -10.65
N GLY A 81 -14.45 -5.08 -9.90
CA GLY A 81 -13.88 -6.33 -10.43
C GLY A 81 -12.61 -6.13 -11.28
N ASP A 82 -12.02 -4.93 -11.30
CA ASP A 82 -10.85 -4.59 -12.12
C ASP A 82 -9.53 -5.01 -11.48
N THR A 83 -9.27 -6.32 -11.43
CA THR A 83 -8.03 -6.85 -10.86
C THR A 83 -6.78 -6.39 -11.60
N GLY A 84 -6.89 -6.13 -12.92
CA GLY A 84 -5.81 -5.61 -13.74
C GLY A 84 -5.36 -4.19 -13.37
N LEU A 85 -6.11 -3.48 -12.51
CA LEU A 85 -5.71 -2.17 -12.02
C LEU A 85 -4.46 -2.27 -11.12
N LEU A 86 -4.37 -3.32 -10.30
CA LEU A 86 -3.22 -3.55 -9.40
C LEU A 86 -1.90 -3.72 -10.15
N ASP A 87 -1.98 -4.15 -11.41
CA ASP A 87 -0.82 -4.34 -12.27
C ASP A 87 -0.25 -3.03 -12.82
N ILE A 88 -1.07 -1.97 -12.89
CA ILE A 88 -0.72 -0.73 -13.59
C ILE A 88 -0.80 0.53 -12.71
N VAL A 89 -1.43 0.44 -11.52
CA VAL A 89 -1.65 1.59 -10.63
C VAL A 89 -0.35 2.32 -10.31
N GLY A 90 0.74 1.60 -10.03
CA GLY A 90 2.05 2.20 -9.75
C GLY A 90 2.62 3.02 -10.91
N PHE A 91 2.44 2.55 -12.14
CA PHE A 91 2.83 3.31 -13.33
C PHE A 91 2.07 4.63 -13.42
N TYR A 92 0.75 4.61 -13.22
CA TYR A 92 -0.05 5.82 -13.25
C TYR A 92 0.22 6.75 -12.06
N GLN A 93 0.49 6.22 -10.87
CA GLN A 93 0.89 7.01 -9.71
C GLN A 93 2.21 7.76 -9.97
N CYS A 94 3.21 7.06 -10.50
CA CYS A 94 4.48 7.66 -10.95
C CYS A 94 4.25 8.75 -12.00
N TYR A 95 3.47 8.46 -13.03
CA TYR A 95 3.15 9.41 -14.09
C TYR A 95 2.44 10.66 -13.54
N ARG A 96 1.42 10.49 -12.70
CA ARG A 96 0.66 11.60 -12.12
C ARG A 96 1.51 12.43 -11.14
N ALA A 97 2.38 11.79 -10.35
CA ALA A 97 3.31 12.48 -9.47
C ALA A 97 4.27 13.37 -10.28
N PHE A 98 4.81 12.85 -11.38
CA PHE A 98 5.65 13.63 -12.29
C PHE A 98 4.89 14.80 -12.93
N VAL A 99 3.67 14.58 -13.42
CA VAL A 99 2.81 15.63 -13.97
C VAL A 99 2.53 16.72 -12.93
N ARG A 100 2.25 16.35 -11.67
CA ARG A 100 2.09 17.34 -10.58
C ARG A 100 3.36 18.13 -10.32
N GLY A 101 4.51 17.47 -10.27
CA GLY A 101 5.81 18.16 -10.14
C GLY A 101 5.98 19.22 -11.24
N LYS A 102 5.74 18.82 -12.49
CA LYS A 102 5.81 19.74 -13.64
C LYS A 102 4.84 20.92 -13.54
N VAL A 103 3.59 20.68 -13.15
CA VAL A 103 2.57 21.74 -13.03
C VAL A 103 2.93 22.72 -11.92
N GLU A 104 3.36 22.23 -10.75
CA GLU A 104 3.80 23.09 -9.64
C GLU A 104 5.05 23.90 -10.01
N SER A 105 5.94 23.33 -10.83
CA SER A 105 7.13 24.03 -11.32
C SER A 105 6.83 25.25 -12.20
N PHE A 106 5.68 25.32 -12.89
CA PHE A 106 5.35 26.50 -13.70
C PHE A 106 5.29 27.78 -12.84
N GLN A 107 4.71 27.69 -11.64
CA GLN A 107 4.61 28.83 -10.73
C GLN A 107 5.98 29.31 -10.24
N THR A 108 7.00 28.46 -10.25
CA THR A 108 8.35 28.80 -9.77
C THR A 108 9.09 29.75 -10.70
N ALA A 109 8.76 29.73 -11.99
CA ALA A 109 9.39 30.54 -13.02
C ALA A 109 8.62 31.83 -13.33
N GLU A 110 7.42 32.00 -12.75
CA GLU A 110 6.52 33.11 -13.07
C GLU A 110 6.92 34.39 -12.29
N PRO A 111 7.34 35.47 -12.97
CA PRO A 111 7.80 36.69 -12.30
C PRO A 111 6.69 37.38 -11.50
N GLU A 112 5.45 37.27 -11.96
CA GLU A 112 4.26 37.90 -11.36
C GLU A 112 3.83 37.27 -10.02
N ILE A 113 4.31 36.05 -9.73
CA ILE A 113 3.97 35.36 -8.49
C ILE A 113 4.90 35.82 -7.35
N PRO A 114 4.39 36.22 -6.17
CA PRO A 114 5.22 36.61 -5.04
C PRO A 114 6.28 35.58 -4.67
N ALA A 115 7.47 36.04 -4.24
CA ALA A 115 8.62 35.17 -3.97
C ALA A 115 8.33 34.06 -2.94
N GLU A 116 7.53 34.35 -1.91
CA GLU A 116 7.08 33.36 -0.93
C GLU A 116 6.24 32.25 -1.59
N GLN A 117 5.30 32.63 -2.45
CA GLN A 117 4.43 31.69 -3.15
C GLN A 117 5.21 30.84 -4.16
N ARG A 118 6.24 31.41 -4.82
CA ARG A 118 7.21 30.66 -5.62
C ARG A 118 7.99 29.64 -4.78
N GLY A 119 8.42 30.02 -3.57
CA GLY A 119 9.07 29.12 -2.63
C GLY A 119 8.21 27.91 -2.27
N ARG A 120 6.95 28.16 -1.90
CA ARG A 120 5.97 27.09 -1.61
C ARG A 120 5.68 26.21 -2.83
N ALA A 121 5.60 26.79 -4.03
CA ALA A 121 5.44 26.01 -5.27
C ALA A 121 6.65 25.11 -5.54
N ALA A 122 7.87 25.61 -5.30
CA ALA A 122 9.09 24.83 -5.45
C ALA A 122 9.14 23.64 -4.45
N GLU A 123 8.67 23.83 -3.22
CA GLU A 123 8.55 22.74 -2.24
C GLU A 123 7.54 21.67 -2.68
N ARG A 124 6.35 22.09 -3.13
CA ARG A 124 5.34 21.16 -3.66
C ARG A 124 5.84 20.40 -4.89
N ALA A 125 6.55 21.08 -5.79
CA ALA A 125 7.15 20.47 -6.97
C ALA A 125 8.20 19.41 -6.57
N ARG A 126 9.14 19.76 -5.68
CA ARG A 126 10.13 18.81 -5.14
C ARG A 126 9.46 17.59 -4.51
N HIS A 127 8.45 17.80 -3.67
CA HIS A 127 7.73 16.71 -3.03
C HIS A 127 7.08 15.76 -4.05
N ALA A 128 6.43 16.30 -5.08
CA ALA A 128 5.82 15.50 -6.13
C ALA A 128 6.86 14.71 -6.96
N PHE A 129 8.02 15.30 -7.27
CA PHE A 129 9.10 14.57 -7.94
C PHE A 129 9.72 13.48 -7.06
N SER A 130 9.91 13.73 -5.77
CA SER A 130 10.35 12.69 -4.83
C SER A 130 9.38 11.52 -4.77
N LEU A 131 8.07 11.79 -4.81
CA LEU A 131 7.05 10.74 -4.85
C LEU A 131 7.09 9.95 -6.17
N ALA A 132 7.30 10.62 -7.30
CA ALA A 132 7.51 9.95 -8.59
C ALA A 132 8.70 9.00 -8.55
N ASP A 133 9.84 9.45 -8.01
CA ASP A 133 11.05 8.63 -7.84
C ASP A 133 10.80 7.42 -6.93
N GLN A 134 10.08 7.60 -5.82
CA GLN A 134 9.69 6.50 -4.93
C GLN A 134 8.87 5.42 -5.64
N TYR A 135 7.94 5.78 -6.53
CA TYR A 135 7.18 4.79 -7.29
C TYR A 135 8.03 4.00 -8.31
N THR A 136 9.20 4.51 -8.70
CA THR A 136 10.12 3.75 -9.57
C THR A 136 10.89 2.68 -8.81
N THR A 137 11.10 2.88 -7.51
CA THR A 137 11.93 2.01 -6.66
C THR A 137 11.13 1.11 -5.73
N GLN A 138 9.91 1.51 -5.35
CA GLN A 138 9.05 0.73 -4.48
C GLN A 138 8.16 -0.23 -5.30
N PRO A 139 8.20 -1.54 -5.02
CA PRO A 139 7.26 -2.45 -5.65
C PRO A 139 5.83 -2.11 -5.20
N CYS A 140 5.00 -1.66 -6.13
CA CYS A 140 3.58 -1.33 -5.90
C CYS A 140 2.68 -2.54 -5.62
N ARG A 141 3.27 -3.75 -5.50
CA ARG A 141 2.54 -4.95 -5.10
C ARG A 141 2.79 -5.19 -3.61
N LEU A 142 1.69 -5.28 -2.86
CA LEU A 142 1.72 -5.79 -1.49
C LEU A 142 2.32 -7.19 -1.50
N ARG A 143 3.31 -7.40 -0.63
CA ARG A 143 3.96 -8.71 -0.50
C ARG A 143 3.66 -9.26 0.87
N LEU A 144 3.02 -10.42 0.90
CA LEU A 144 3.09 -11.31 2.04
C LEU A 144 4.30 -12.22 1.85
N ILE A 145 5.33 -12.04 2.68
CA ILE A 145 6.52 -12.88 2.68
C ILE A 145 6.43 -13.82 3.86
N VAL A 146 6.43 -15.12 3.58
CA VAL A 146 6.41 -16.15 4.62
C VAL A 146 7.82 -16.70 4.78
N MET A 147 8.44 -16.44 5.93
CA MET A 147 9.70 -17.10 6.29
C MET A 147 9.35 -18.47 6.84
N ALA A 148 9.91 -19.54 6.27
CA ALA A 148 9.71 -20.91 6.73
C ALA A 148 11.05 -21.62 6.93
N GLY A 149 11.16 -22.46 7.97
CA GLY A 149 12.38 -23.23 8.27
C GLY A 149 12.64 -23.44 9.75
N LEU A 150 13.56 -24.35 10.10
CA LEU A 150 13.87 -24.73 11.49
C LEU A 150 14.34 -23.54 12.34
N SER A 151 14.14 -23.61 13.66
CA SER A 151 14.63 -22.59 14.58
C SER A 151 16.16 -22.45 14.51
N GLY A 152 16.69 -21.23 14.68
CA GLY A 152 18.13 -20.96 14.68
C GLY A 152 18.82 -20.80 13.31
N THR A 153 18.10 -20.93 12.18
CA THR A 153 18.70 -20.83 10.83
C THR A 153 18.87 -19.39 10.29
N GLY A 154 18.72 -18.37 11.14
CA GLY A 154 18.89 -16.96 10.74
C GLY A 154 17.69 -16.31 10.02
N LYS A 155 16.50 -16.96 9.98
CA LYS A 155 15.28 -16.40 9.35
C LYS A 155 14.94 -15.01 9.86
N SER A 156 14.99 -14.79 11.18
CA SER A 156 14.67 -13.50 11.78
C SER A 156 15.67 -12.41 11.38
N ALA A 157 16.94 -12.74 11.19
CA ALA A 157 17.95 -11.80 10.69
C ALA A 157 17.70 -11.44 9.21
N LEU A 158 17.31 -12.41 8.39
CA LEU A 158 16.92 -12.15 6.99
C LEU A 158 15.61 -11.37 6.90
N ALA A 159 14.62 -11.70 7.73
CA ALA A 159 13.34 -10.99 7.83
C ALA A 159 13.55 -9.51 8.17
N ALA A 160 14.41 -9.21 9.15
CA ALA A 160 14.75 -7.83 9.51
C ALA A 160 15.39 -7.06 8.34
N ARG A 161 16.32 -7.68 7.61
CA ARG A 161 16.96 -7.05 6.44
C ARG A 161 15.97 -6.82 5.29
N LEU A 162 15.08 -7.79 5.03
CA LEU A 162 14.05 -7.67 4.01
C LEU A 162 13.00 -6.62 4.38
N ALA A 163 12.63 -6.53 5.66
CA ALA A 163 11.70 -5.55 6.17
C ALA A 163 12.16 -4.11 5.89
N THR A 164 13.44 -3.81 6.16
CA THR A 164 14.03 -2.50 5.86
C THR A 164 14.02 -2.20 4.36
N GLY A 165 14.42 -3.16 3.52
CA GLY A 165 14.50 -2.95 2.06
C GLY A 165 13.15 -2.86 1.35
N LEU A 166 12.10 -3.47 1.93
CA LEU A 166 10.77 -3.54 1.33
C LEU A 166 9.74 -2.63 2.02
N GLY A 167 10.13 -1.92 3.08
CA GLY A 167 9.18 -1.18 3.92
C GLY A 167 8.09 -2.08 4.51
N ALA A 168 8.45 -3.32 4.85
CA ALA A 168 7.52 -4.34 5.32
C ALA A 168 7.56 -4.49 6.85
N THR A 169 6.44 -4.83 7.47
CA THR A 169 6.36 -5.10 8.91
C THR A 169 6.57 -6.59 9.18
N VAL A 170 7.48 -6.91 10.12
CA VAL A 170 7.72 -8.29 10.54
C VAL A 170 6.77 -8.67 11.68
N ILE A 171 6.00 -9.72 11.49
CA ILE A 171 5.20 -10.36 12.54
C ILE A 171 5.89 -11.68 12.90
N ALA A 172 6.46 -11.76 14.10
CA ALA A 172 7.19 -12.95 14.56
C ALA A 172 6.34 -13.80 15.51
N SER A 173 6.30 -15.12 15.30
CA SER A 173 5.45 -16.02 16.08
C SER A 173 5.81 -16.07 17.56
N ASP A 174 7.09 -15.89 17.91
CA ASP A 174 7.53 -15.89 19.30
C ASP A 174 7.13 -14.61 20.02
N VAL A 175 7.14 -13.47 19.32
CA VAL A 175 6.66 -12.19 19.87
C VAL A 175 5.15 -12.24 20.10
N VAL A 176 4.39 -12.75 19.12
CA VAL A 176 2.93 -12.90 19.25
C VAL A 176 2.56 -13.90 20.35
N ARG A 177 3.29 -15.01 20.45
CA ARG A 177 3.07 -16.03 21.51
C ARG A 177 3.31 -15.47 22.91
N LYS A 178 4.34 -14.61 23.08
CA LYS A 178 4.61 -13.91 24.35
C LYS A 178 3.51 -12.91 24.69
N ALA A 179 3.10 -12.09 23.72
CA ALA A 179 2.04 -11.11 23.90
C ALA A 179 0.71 -11.77 24.34
N LEU A 180 0.32 -12.87 23.68
CA LEU A 180 -0.88 -13.65 24.04
C LEU A 180 -0.80 -14.32 25.41
N SER A 181 0.41 -14.52 25.94
CA SER A 181 0.65 -15.13 27.24
C SER A 181 0.89 -14.10 28.35
N GLY A 182 0.76 -12.79 28.05
CA GLY A 182 0.99 -11.70 29.01
C GLY A 182 2.46 -11.45 29.37
N HIS A 183 3.42 -11.97 28.59
CA HIS A 183 4.85 -11.81 28.84
C HIS A 183 5.44 -10.70 27.96
N ALA A 184 6.50 -10.04 28.43
CA ALA A 184 7.17 -9.01 27.65
C ALA A 184 7.90 -9.62 26.44
N PRO A 185 7.99 -8.91 25.29
CA PRO A 185 8.66 -9.42 24.10
C PRO A 185 10.11 -9.85 24.33
N THR A 186 10.80 -9.19 25.27
CA THR A 186 12.20 -9.43 25.67
C THR A 186 12.39 -10.59 26.62
N ASP A 187 11.32 -11.15 27.19
CA ASP A 187 11.43 -12.24 28.16
C ASP A 187 12.01 -13.49 27.50
N ARG A 188 13.14 -13.98 28.01
CA ARG A 188 13.72 -15.26 27.60
C ARG A 188 12.95 -16.38 28.29
N LEU A 189 11.86 -16.82 27.66
CA LEU A 189 11.12 -17.99 28.11
C LEU A 189 11.86 -19.26 27.69
N SER A 190 12.18 -20.10 28.67
CA SER A 190 12.86 -21.38 28.46
C SER A 190 12.05 -22.27 27.51
N SER A 191 12.76 -22.87 26.56
CA SER A 191 12.25 -23.76 25.53
C SER A 191 12.02 -25.17 26.07
N ASP A 192 11.14 -25.33 27.06
CA ASP A 192 10.64 -26.67 27.38
C ASP A 192 9.62 -27.06 26.31
N VAL A 193 10.11 -27.83 25.35
CA VAL A 193 9.30 -28.47 24.31
C VAL A 193 8.30 -29.41 25.00
N GLY A 194 7.09 -28.91 25.25
CA GLY A 194 6.00 -29.70 25.84
C GLY A 194 5.24 -29.05 27.00
N GLY A 195 5.67 -27.88 27.52
CA GLY A 195 5.02 -27.20 28.65
C GLY A 195 4.71 -25.72 28.41
N GLY A 196 3.63 -25.23 29.02
CA GLY A 196 3.35 -23.80 29.13
C GLY A 196 2.74 -23.17 27.88
N ILE A 197 3.54 -22.42 27.11
CA ILE A 197 3.13 -21.55 25.97
C ILE A 197 3.21 -22.23 24.59
N TYR A 198 3.84 -23.40 24.49
CA TYR A 198 4.05 -24.15 23.25
C TYR A 198 3.05 -25.29 23.05
N THR A 199 1.92 -25.28 23.78
CA THR A 199 0.87 -26.27 23.55
C THR A 199 0.33 -26.18 22.13
N ALA A 200 -0.25 -27.26 21.63
CA ALA A 200 -0.88 -27.26 20.30
C ALA A 200 -1.96 -26.17 20.20
N ALA A 201 -2.73 -25.94 21.26
CA ALA A 201 -3.77 -24.92 21.31
C ALA A 201 -3.21 -23.48 21.26
N GLN A 202 -2.16 -23.18 22.02
CA GLN A 202 -1.53 -21.84 21.97
C GLN A 202 -0.78 -21.61 20.66
N THR A 203 -0.22 -22.66 20.06
CA THR A 203 0.38 -22.57 18.73
C THR A 203 -0.66 -22.17 17.70
N GLU A 204 -1.83 -22.81 17.69
CA GLU A 204 -2.90 -22.41 16.75
C GLU A 204 -3.41 -20.99 17.02
N ARG A 205 -3.59 -20.60 18.30
CA ARG A 205 -3.98 -19.21 18.65
C ARG A 205 -2.96 -18.17 18.19
N ALA A 206 -1.67 -18.45 18.38
CA ALA A 206 -0.61 -17.54 17.93
C ALA A 206 -0.62 -17.40 16.41
N TYR A 207 -0.76 -18.50 15.66
CA TYR A 207 -0.84 -18.43 14.20
C TYR A 207 -2.12 -17.72 13.72
N ALA A 208 -3.27 -17.93 14.34
CA ALA A 208 -4.49 -17.19 14.02
C ALA A 208 -4.29 -15.68 14.23
N ALA A 209 -3.80 -15.28 15.40
CA ALA A 209 -3.54 -13.86 15.70
C ALA A 209 -2.50 -13.23 14.75
N MET A 210 -1.48 -13.98 14.33
CA MET A 210 -0.52 -13.52 13.32
C MET A 210 -1.18 -13.28 11.96
N LEU A 211 -2.08 -14.17 11.54
CA LEU A 211 -2.80 -14.06 10.27
C LEU A 211 -3.78 -12.88 10.32
N ASP A 212 -4.50 -12.69 11.43
CA ASP A 212 -5.42 -11.56 11.62
C ASP A 212 -4.68 -10.20 11.60
N GLU A 213 -3.50 -10.12 12.24
CA GLU A 213 -2.65 -8.92 12.17
C GLU A 213 -2.09 -8.72 10.76
N ALA A 214 -1.65 -9.79 10.09
CA ALA A 214 -1.15 -9.72 8.72
C ALA A 214 -2.24 -9.23 7.76
N GLU A 215 -3.46 -9.75 7.87
CA GLU A 215 -4.60 -9.29 7.10
C GLU A 215 -4.87 -7.80 7.33
N ARG A 216 -4.90 -7.34 8.60
CA ARG A 216 -5.07 -5.92 8.91
C ARG A 216 -3.97 -5.04 8.33
N LEU A 217 -2.72 -5.48 8.38
CA LEU A 217 -1.59 -4.72 7.84
C LEU A 217 -1.59 -4.72 6.31
N LEU A 218 -1.90 -5.85 5.67
CA LEU A 218 -2.08 -5.92 4.22
C LEU A 218 -3.26 -5.07 3.75
N ASP A 219 -4.36 -5.02 4.53
CA ASP A 219 -5.52 -4.17 4.30
C ASP A 219 -5.20 -2.68 4.47
N ALA A 220 -4.32 -2.36 5.42
CA ALA A 220 -3.70 -1.03 5.56
C ALA A 220 -2.61 -0.78 4.51
N GLY A 221 -2.40 -1.73 3.60
CA GLY A 221 -1.48 -1.61 2.48
C GLY A 221 -0.01 -1.76 2.85
N THR A 222 0.33 -2.27 4.01
CA THR A 222 1.71 -2.53 4.42
C THR A 222 2.11 -3.94 3.97
N SER A 223 3.28 -4.09 3.35
CA SER A 223 3.82 -5.44 3.08
C SER A 223 4.13 -6.12 4.40
N VAL A 224 3.86 -7.41 4.51
CA VAL A 224 3.99 -8.16 5.77
C VAL A 224 4.98 -9.30 5.59
N ILE A 225 5.85 -9.47 6.58
CA ILE A 225 6.73 -10.63 6.69
C ILE A 225 6.28 -11.46 7.89
N LEU A 226 5.76 -12.66 7.64
CA LEU A 226 5.45 -13.64 8.68
C LEU A 226 6.70 -14.45 9.01
N ASP A 227 7.27 -14.24 10.20
CA ASP A 227 8.41 -15.00 10.71
C ASP A 227 7.95 -16.09 11.68
N ALA A 228 7.79 -17.31 11.15
CA ALA A 228 7.48 -18.50 11.93
C ALA A 228 8.17 -19.73 11.34
N THR A 229 8.06 -20.88 12.01
CA THR A 229 8.62 -22.13 11.48
C THR A 229 7.76 -22.75 10.36
N PHE A 230 6.45 -22.48 10.32
CA PHE A 230 5.48 -22.97 9.32
C PHE A 230 5.62 -24.47 9.00
N THR A 231 5.73 -25.29 10.06
CA THR A 231 5.95 -26.74 9.94
C THR A 231 4.75 -27.48 9.34
N ARG A 232 3.50 -27.05 9.64
CA ARG A 232 2.29 -27.74 9.17
C ARG A 232 1.80 -27.23 7.82
N LYS A 233 1.35 -28.15 6.94
CA LYS A 233 0.76 -27.81 5.63
C LYS A 233 -0.44 -26.87 5.75
N ARG A 234 -1.29 -27.05 6.76
CA ARG A 234 -2.46 -26.18 7.03
C ARG A 234 -2.08 -24.72 7.29
N GLN A 235 -0.99 -24.49 8.02
CA GLN A 235 -0.52 -23.15 8.37
C GLN A 235 -0.01 -22.41 7.13
N ARG A 236 0.67 -23.13 6.22
CA ARG A 236 1.09 -22.58 4.93
C ARG A 236 -0.10 -22.27 4.01
N ALA A 237 -1.10 -23.15 3.98
CA ALA A 237 -2.32 -22.92 3.21
C ALA A 237 -3.10 -21.70 3.71
N ALA A 238 -3.21 -21.52 5.03
CA ALA A 238 -3.87 -20.35 5.62
C ALA A 238 -3.12 -19.04 5.31
N ALA A 239 -1.79 -19.03 5.41
CA ALA A 239 -1.00 -17.87 5.01
C ALA A 239 -1.12 -17.57 3.50
N HIS A 240 -1.20 -18.59 2.65
CA HIS A 240 -1.42 -18.40 1.22
C HIS A 240 -2.80 -17.82 0.91
N ALA A 241 -3.82 -18.09 1.72
CA ALA A 241 -5.17 -17.55 1.52
C ALA A 241 -5.26 -16.02 1.72
N LEU A 242 -4.25 -15.41 2.36
CA LEU A 242 -4.15 -13.95 2.55
C LEU A 242 -3.51 -13.22 1.33
N ALA A 243 -2.96 -13.97 0.37
CA ALA A 243 -2.29 -13.44 -0.83
C ALA A 243 -3.19 -13.54 -2.06
#